data_AF-A0A2K9CG56-F1
#
_entry.id   AF-A0A2K9CG56-F1
#
_cell.length_a   1.000
_cell.length_b   1.000
_cell.length_c   1.000
_cell.angle_alpha   90.00
_cell.angle_beta   90.00
_cell.angle_gamma   90.00
#
_symmetry.space_group_name_H-M   'P 1'
#
loop_
_entity.id
_entity.type
_entity.pdbx_description
1 polymer ?
#
loop_
_entity_poly.entity_id
_entity_poly.type
_entity_poly.pdbx_seq_one_letter_code
_entity_poly.pdbx_strand_id
1 'polypeptide(L)'
;MPFTNKVAIITGAGQGLGLDYAKALLAQGARVVISDLGTDRAGEGEDQALVTEALQALKAQSGEVVAHIGRLDDEAGCQQLIELAIEQFGQLDILIHNAGWVGYQDIEDQQEAFLERALGISVHAPVWLAKHAWKHLKRSAAPRVVLTTSDRAMYQRYAQPGLVAYAAGKMAQVGIMNALSMEGLAHGILVNAISPVAKTRMWGVSQPSEDLKPEWVTPGLLYLASELCRDTGYILRASNGQFTATRFCENSGVSYPRDLARVEAASLSEVAERWSSIKECHYAPVKVARTRADLGESPVWDAHSGVLYFVDISGGRINRLTPQGDVERVYESAAKIGALALTDQGNLIFTEDASAALLDLGEGKVRQYSAPVHHRSSYRFNDGACDPQGHFVTGLMDEGPSGKTGALYRFDHEMHAEVIHREMSLPNGLAWSQDGQTLFFVDSVARSIYRADYLAGGVLGEISLFAETPAELGRPDGIALDKEGGIWVCQFNGSCLLRYDRHGHLSDQVVMPVPRPTSCCFGGPELDTLYITTARFGMTPAQLLDYPDAGDLYMIRPEVAGIARHPFKE
;
A
#
# COMPACT_ATOMS: atom_id res chain seq x y z
N MET A 1 12.91 20.96 20.43
CA MET A 1 11.56 20.43 20.16
C MET A 1 11.14 20.95 18.79
N PRO A 2 10.44 20.18 17.94
CA PRO A 2 10.17 20.55 16.55
C PRO A 2 9.32 21.81 16.35
N PHE A 3 8.71 22.33 17.42
CA PHE A 3 7.83 23.51 17.37
C PHE A 3 8.36 24.72 18.15
N THR A 4 9.61 24.68 18.61
CA THR A 4 10.23 25.81 19.32
C THR A 4 10.14 27.08 18.48
N ASN A 5 9.65 28.17 19.08
CA ASN A 5 9.42 29.48 18.46
C ASN A 5 8.35 29.51 17.35
N LYS A 6 7.59 28.45 17.12
CA LYS A 6 6.47 28.46 16.17
C LYS A 6 5.19 29.00 16.81
N VAL A 7 4.33 29.62 16.00
CA VAL A 7 2.98 30.04 16.39
C VAL A 7 1.96 29.19 15.65
N ALA A 8 1.08 28.54 16.40
CA ALA A 8 0.04 27.67 15.87
C ALA A 8 -1.36 28.17 16.26
N ILE A 9 -2.26 28.25 15.27
CA ILE A 9 -3.70 28.41 15.49
C ILE A 9 -4.37 27.04 15.39
N ILE A 10 -5.22 26.69 16.36
CA ILE A 10 -6.07 25.50 16.32
C ILE A 10 -7.53 25.91 16.54
N THR A 11 -8.39 25.64 15.55
CA THR A 11 -9.84 25.85 15.67
C THR A 11 -10.54 24.61 16.26
N GLY A 12 -11.63 24.81 16.99
CA GLY A 12 -12.34 23.72 17.69
C GLY A 12 -11.51 23.11 18.82
N ALA A 13 -10.74 23.95 19.52
CA ALA A 13 -9.76 23.52 20.53
C ALA A 13 -10.24 23.66 21.98
N GLY A 14 -11.54 23.90 22.20
CA GLY A 14 -12.12 23.93 23.54
C GLY A 14 -12.21 22.54 24.19
N GLN A 15 -12.26 21.46 23.41
CA GLN A 15 -12.35 20.08 23.91
C GLN A 15 -11.88 19.06 22.88
N GLY A 16 -11.86 17.77 23.27
CA GLY A 16 -11.61 16.65 22.36
C GLY A 16 -10.24 16.71 21.67
N LEU A 17 -10.23 16.41 20.36
CA LEU A 17 -9.02 16.39 19.54
C LEU A 17 -8.28 17.73 19.52
N GLY A 18 -9.00 18.84 19.28
CA GLY A 18 -8.37 20.16 19.18
C GLY A 18 -7.67 20.59 20.48
N LEU A 19 -8.27 20.29 21.63
CA LEU A 19 -7.63 20.53 22.93
C LEU A 19 -6.38 19.68 23.12
N ASP A 20 -6.43 18.39 22.75
CA ASP A 20 -5.26 17.51 22.84
C ASP A 20 -4.11 17.96 21.93
N TYR A 21 -4.42 18.41 20.72
CA TYR A 21 -3.46 19.02 19.79
C TYR A 21 -2.80 20.26 20.38
N ALA A 22 -3.58 21.15 21.00
CA ALA A 22 -3.08 22.36 21.65
C ALA A 22 -2.12 22.02 22.80
N LYS A 23 -2.48 21.05 23.65
CA LYS A 23 -1.62 20.57 24.75
C LYS A 23 -0.29 20.03 24.21
N ALA A 24 -0.36 19.19 23.18
CA ALA A 24 0.84 18.55 22.63
C ALA A 24 1.76 19.55 21.91
N LEU A 25 1.20 20.56 21.22
CA LEU A 25 1.99 21.64 20.61
C LEU A 25 2.68 22.52 21.66
N LEU A 26 1.98 22.92 22.73
CA LEU A 26 2.57 23.66 23.85
C LEU A 26 3.71 22.85 24.51
N ALA A 27 3.48 21.57 24.78
CA ALA A 27 4.49 20.68 25.34
C ALA A 27 5.73 20.52 24.44
N GLN A 28 5.60 20.78 23.14
CA GLN A 28 6.69 20.78 22.16
C GLN A 28 7.24 22.19 21.85
N GLY A 29 6.89 23.19 22.67
CA GLY A 29 7.47 24.54 22.64
C GLY A 29 6.84 25.50 21.63
N ALA A 30 5.66 25.18 21.09
CA ALA A 30 4.87 26.12 20.30
C ALA A 30 4.25 27.20 21.20
N ARG A 31 3.95 28.36 20.60
CA ARG A 31 2.99 29.34 21.14
C ARG A 31 1.65 29.09 20.46
N VAL A 32 0.57 29.05 21.22
CA VAL A 32 -0.71 28.52 20.72
C VAL A 32 -1.84 29.55 20.83
N VAL A 33 -2.61 29.68 19.76
CA VAL A 33 -3.91 30.36 19.75
C VAL A 33 -4.98 29.29 19.60
N ILE A 34 -5.85 29.16 20.60
CA ILE A 34 -7.04 28.30 20.48
C ILE A 34 -8.24 29.14 20.05
N SER A 35 -9.09 28.60 19.18
CA SER A 35 -10.38 29.20 18.85
C SER A 35 -11.48 28.18 19.04
N ASP A 36 -12.58 28.60 19.66
CA ASP A 36 -13.80 27.80 19.75
C ASP A 36 -15.02 28.70 19.89
N LEU A 37 -16.19 28.19 19.49
CA LEU A 37 -17.47 28.86 19.69
C LEU A 37 -18.01 28.62 21.11
N GLY A 38 -17.56 27.56 21.78
CA GLY A 38 -18.03 27.19 23.12
C GLY A 38 -19.40 26.52 23.09
N THR A 39 -19.77 25.81 22.04
CA THR A 39 -21.11 25.21 21.96
C THR A 39 -21.35 24.12 23.01
N ASP A 40 -22.61 23.94 23.43
CA ASP A 40 -23.05 22.93 24.38
C ASP A 40 -22.95 21.47 23.84
N ARG A 41 -23.53 20.52 24.59
CA ARG A 41 -23.44 19.08 24.27
C ARG A 41 -24.06 18.70 22.92
N ALA A 42 -25.06 19.44 22.43
CA ALA A 42 -25.70 19.25 21.12
C ALA A 42 -25.03 20.08 20.01
N GLY A 43 -24.01 20.88 20.36
CA GLY A 43 -23.43 21.87 19.47
C GLY A 43 -24.25 23.17 19.44
N GLU A 44 -25.23 23.37 20.31
CA GLU A 44 -26.06 24.57 20.33
C GLU A 44 -25.54 25.60 21.35
N GLY A 45 -25.89 26.87 21.17
CA GLY A 45 -25.52 27.95 22.09
C GLY A 45 -24.04 28.35 22.09
N GLU A 46 -23.70 29.28 23.01
CA GLU A 46 -22.36 29.81 23.26
C GLU A 46 -22.08 29.74 24.76
N ASP A 47 -21.24 28.80 25.18
CA ASP A 47 -20.75 28.60 26.54
C ASP A 47 -19.28 29.01 26.64
N GLN A 48 -19.06 30.24 27.08
CA GLN A 48 -17.73 30.81 27.28
C GLN A 48 -16.95 30.10 28.40
N ALA A 49 -17.62 29.35 29.29
CA ALA A 49 -16.95 28.61 30.35
C ALA A 49 -16.06 27.50 29.77
N LEU A 50 -16.50 26.83 28.70
CA LEU A 50 -15.75 25.74 28.07
C LEU A 50 -14.39 26.22 27.53
N VAL A 51 -14.37 27.36 26.84
CA VAL A 51 -13.11 27.94 26.33
C VAL A 51 -12.24 28.45 27.47
N THR A 52 -12.85 29.00 28.51
CA THR A 52 -12.14 29.47 29.70
C THR A 52 -11.46 28.31 30.43
N GLU A 53 -12.14 27.18 30.61
CA GLU A 53 -11.61 25.96 31.22
C GLU A 53 -10.46 25.37 30.38
N ALA A 54 -10.64 25.28 29.06
CA ALA A 54 -9.60 24.84 28.14
C ALA A 54 -8.34 25.73 28.24
N LEU A 55 -8.53 27.05 28.25
CA LEU A 55 -7.44 28.01 28.40
C LEU A 55 -6.74 27.86 29.76
N GLN A 56 -7.48 27.67 30.85
CA GLN A 56 -6.90 27.42 32.17
C GLN A 56 -6.07 26.13 32.19
N ALA A 57 -6.59 25.05 31.60
CA ALA A 57 -5.88 23.77 31.50
C ALA A 57 -4.59 23.86 30.67
N LEU A 58 -4.58 24.70 29.64
CA LEU A 58 -3.40 24.96 28.80
C LEU A 58 -2.39 25.88 29.48
N LYS A 59 -2.85 26.92 30.20
CA LYS A 59 -1.99 27.83 31.00
C LYS A 59 -1.28 27.13 32.15
N ALA A 60 -1.80 25.99 32.63
CA ALA A 60 -1.13 25.17 33.62
C ALA A 60 0.15 24.48 33.09
N GLN A 61 0.36 24.48 31.76
CA GLN A 61 1.56 23.96 31.12
C GLN A 61 2.60 25.08 30.90
N SER A 62 3.85 24.70 30.69
CA SER A 62 4.88 25.65 30.25
C SER A 62 4.64 26.05 28.79
N GLY A 63 4.39 27.34 28.53
CA GLY A 63 4.20 27.88 27.18
C GLY A 63 3.31 29.11 27.17
N GLU A 64 3.16 29.73 26.00
CA GLU A 64 2.28 30.88 25.82
C GLU A 64 1.02 30.48 25.05
N VAL A 65 -0.15 30.77 25.62
CA VAL A 65 -1.44 30.45 25.03
C VAL A 65 -2.44 31.58 25.18
N VAL A 66 -3.17 31.88 24.11
CA VAL A 66 -4.29 32.83 24.10
C VAL A 66 -5.52 32.16 23.48
N ALA A 67 -6.71 32.64 23.83
CA ALA A 67 -7.96 32.11 23.34
C ALA A 67 -8.74 33.17 22.56
N HIS A 68 -9.35 32.73 21.47
CA HIS A 68 -10.36 33.44 20.71
C HIS A 68 -11.71 32.75 20.94
N ILE A 69 -12.71 33.54 21.35
CA ILE A 69 -14.10 33.08 21.45
C ILE A 69 -14.88 33.81 20.37
N GLY A 70 -15.35 33.07 19.37
CA GLY A 70 -16.04 33.68 18.25
C GLY A 70 -16.49 32.67 17.22
N ARG A 71 -17.45 33.10 16.41
CA ARG A 71 -17.93 32.36 15.25
C ARG A 71 -16.90 32.40 14.13
N LEU A 72 -16.84 31.33 13.34
CA LEU A 72 -15.93 31.20 12.20
C LEU A 72 -16.68 30.93 10.89
N ASP A 73 -18.01 30.99 10.89
CA ASP A 73 -18.84 30.77 9.70
C ASP A 73 -18.96 32.01 8.79
N ASP A 74 -18.34 33.13 9.17
CA ASP A 74 -18.16 34.33 8.34
C ASP A 74 -16.68 34.75 8.23
N GLU A 75 -16.41 35.68 7.31
CA GLU A 75 -15.06 36.18 7.04
C GLU A 75 -14.51 37.02 8.21
N ALA A 76 -15.37 37.83 8.86
CA ALA A 76 -14.93 38.77 9.89
C ALA A 76 -14.38 38.05 11.13
N GLY A 77 -15.06 37.00 11.60
CA GLY A 77 -14.59 36.19 12.72
C GLY A 77 -13.30 35.44 12.40
N CYS A 78 -13.17 34.95 11.16
CA CYS A 78 -11.93 34.33 10.69
C CYS A 78 -10.77 35.32 10.63
N GLN A 79 -11.00 36.55 10.15
CA GLN A 79 -10.01 37.63 10.14
C GLN A 79 -9.55 37.99 11.55
N GLN A 80 -10.49 38.18 12.48
CA GLN A 80 -10.19 38.50 13.89
C GLN A 80 -9.31 37.45 14.55
N LEU A 81 -9.55 36.16 14.29
CA LEU A 81 -8.69 35.08 14.81
C LEU A 81 -7.25 35.19 14.30
N ILE A 82 -7.06 35.46 13.00
CA ILE A 82 -5.71 35.64 12.44
C ILE A 82 -5.06 36.88 13.03
N GLU A 83 -5.78 38.00 13.12
CA GLU A 83 -5.28 39.26 13.68
C GLU A 83 -4.84 39.09 15.13
N LEU A 84 -5.61 38.38 15.95
CA LEU A 84 -5.23 38.05 17.34
C LEU A 84 -3.88 37.35 17.40
N ALA A 85 -3.63 36.34 16.56
CA ALA A 85 -2.35 35.63 16.56
C ALA A 85 -1.17 36.56 16.24
N ILE A 86 -1.38 37.48 15.30
CA ILE A 86 -0.35 38.44 14.88
C ILE A 86 -0.13 39.53 15.93
N GLU A 87 -1.18 40.03 16.56
CA GLU A 87 -1.07 41.01 17.65
C GLU A 87 -0.33 40.44 18.87
N GLN A 88 -0.61 39.17 19.22
CA GLN A 88 -0.04 38.54 20.41
C GLN A 88 1.39 38.04 20.17
N PHE A 89 1.67 37.47 19.00
CA PHE A 89 2.94 36.76 18.78
C PHE A 89 3.77 37.27 17.60
N GLY A 90 3.24 38.21 16.81
CA GLY A 90 3.93 38.84 15.67
C GLY A 90 4.10 37.95 14.44
N GLN A 91 3.65 36.69 14.48
CA GLN A 91 3.86 35.70 13.43
C GLN A 91 2.77 34.62 13.42
N LEU A 92 2.71 33.86 12.32
CA LEU A 92 1.90 32.66 12.19
C LEU A 92 2.65 31.64 11.33
N ASP A 93 2.83 30.43 11.85
CA ASP A 93 3.53 29.34 11.16
C ASP A 93 2.59 28.18 10.81
N ILE A 94 1.64 27.88 11.70
CA ILE A 94 0.82 26.67 11.61
C ILE A 94 -0.66 27.06 11.75
N LEU A 95 -1.48 26.64 10.78
CA LEU A 95 -2.93 26.77 10.83
C LEU A 95 -3.57 25.38 10.82
N ILE A 96 -4.22 25.00 11.93
CA ILE A 96 -4.95 23.74 12.05
C ILE A 96 -6.45 24.05 12.11
N HIS A 97 -7.16 23.77 11.01
CA HIS A 97 -8.60 23.89 10.96
C HIS A 97 -9.24 22.55 11.38
N ASN A 98 -9.51 22.43 12.68
CA ASN A 98 -10.11 21.24 13.28
C ASN A 98 -11.59 21.43 13.67
N ALA A 99 -12.06 22.68 13.81
CA ALA A 99 -13.46 22.97 14.11
C ALA A 99 -14.40 22.24 13.16
N GLY A 100 -15.47 21.68 13.70
CA GLY A 100 -16.41 20.90 12.93
C GLY A 100 -17.70 20.66 13.69
N TRP A 101 -18.76 20.44 12.94
CA TRP A 101 -20.08 20.13 13.45
C TRP A 101 -20.62 18.90 12.72
N VAL A 102 -21.30 18.03 13.45
CA VAL A 102 -22.04 16.90 12.87
C VAL A 102 -23.51 17.07 13.23
N GLY A 103 -24.36 16.86 12.25
CA GLY A 103 -25.79 16.73 12.44
C GLY A 103 -26.29 15.64 11.49
N TYR A 104 -27.35 14.95 11.89
CA TYR A 104 -28.05 13.98 11.05
C TYR A 104 -29.38 14.60 10.63
N GLN A 105 -29.64 14.63 9.33
CA GLN A 105 -30.91 15.04 8.76
C GLN A 105 -31.10 14.32 7.43
N ASP A 106 -32.21 13.60 7.28
CA ASP A 106 -32.51 12.90 6.03
C ASP A 106 -32.66 13.88 4.86
N ILE A 107 -32.48 13.38 3.64
CA ILE A 107 -32.44 14.24 2.44
C ILE A 107 -33.77 14.96 2.22
N GLU A 108 -34.90 14.33 2.56
CA GLU A 108 -36.25 14.90 2.42
C GLU A 108 -36.54 16.00 3.46
N ASP A 109 -35.84 15.98 4.60
CA ASP A 109 -36.01 16.93 5.69
C ASP A 109 -34.99 18.07 5.65
N GLN A 110 -34.14 18.14 4.60
CA GLN A 110 -33.05 19.10 4.55
C GLN A 110 -33.54 20.55 4.66
N GLN A 111 -32.96 21.27 5.61
CA GLN A 111 -33.24 22.68 5.85
C GLN A 111 -32.06 23.54 5.42
N GLU A 112 -32.34 24.68 4.80
CA GLU A 112 -31.31 25.65 4.37
C GLU A 112 -30.38 26.03 5.53
N ALA A 113 -30.93 26.41 6.68
CA ALA A 113 -30.14 26.76 7.86
C ALA A 113 -29.25 25.62 8.38
N PHE A 114 -29.66 24.36 8.23
CA PHE A 114 -28.86 23.20 8.64
C PHE A 114 -27.67 23.02 7.69
N LEU A 115 -27.91 23.15 6.38
CA LEU A 115 -26.88 23.07 5.36
C LEU A 115 -25.90 24.25 5.47
N GLU A 116 -26.40 25.48 5.58
CA GLU A 116 -25.59 26.69 5.75
C GLU A 116 -24.68 26.59 6.96
N ARG A 117 -25.18 26.05 8.07
CA ARG A 117 -24.38 25.81 9.27
C ARG A 117 -23.24 24.81 9.01
N ALA A 118 -23.52 23.70 8.34
CA ALA A 118 -22.49 22.69 8.01
C ALA A 118 -21.41 23.25 7.06
N LEU A 119 -21.84 24.00 6.04
CA LEU A 119 -20.95 24.61 5.05
C LEU A 119 -20.19 25.82 5.60
N GLY A 120 -20.80 26.61 6.47
CA GLY A 120 -20.14 27.75 7.12
C GLY A 120 -18.88 27.31 7.86
N ILE A 121 -18.99 26.25 8.66
CA ILE A 121 -17.83 25.75 9.39
C ILE A 121 -16.88 24.91 8.53
N SER A 122 -17.39 24.15 7.56
CA SER A 122 -16.57 23.17 6.81
C SER A 122 -16.10 23.63 5.44
N VAL A 123 -16.54 24.80 4.96
CA VAL A 123 -16.18 25.36 3.66
C VAL A 123 -15.76 26.82 3.80
N HIS A 124 -16.61 27.68 4.37
CA HIS A 124 -16.30 29.11 4.46
C HIS A 124 -15.11 29.35 5.40
N ALA A 125 -15.17 28.79 6.61
CA ALA A 125 -14.13 28.96 7.63
C ALA A 125 -12.71 28.62 7.12
N PRO A 126 -12.40 27.41 6.60
CA PRO A 126 -11.05 27.09 6.15
C PRO A 126 -10.57 28.00 5.00
N VAL A 127 -11.46 28.44 4.12
CA VAL A 127 -11.12 29.37 3.02
C VAL A 127 -10.78 30.76 3.55
N TRP A 128 -11.59 31.31 4.47
CA TRP A 128 -11.32 32.63 5.05
C TRP A 128 -10.12 32.64 5.98
N LEU A 129 -9.94 31.59 6.78
CA LEU A 129 -8.73 31.41 7.58
C LEU A 129 -7.49 31.35 6.70
N ALA A 130 -7.51 30.54 5.63
CA ALA A 130 -6.39 30.47 4.69
C ALA A 130 -6.11 31.84 4.04
N LYS A 131 -7.14 32.52 3.52
CA LYS A 131 -7.03 33.86 2.89
C LYS A 131 -6.29 34.85 3.79
N HIS A 132 -6.69 34.96 5.06
CA HIS A 132 -6.12 35.93 5.99
C HIS A 132 -4.77 35.48 6.54
N ALA A 133 -4.56 34.18 6.77
CA ALA A 133 -3.30 33.61 7.20
C ALA A 133 -2.20 33.66 6.13
N TRP A 134 -2.56 33.58 4.84
CA TRP A 134 -1.64 33.31 3.73
C TRP A 134 -0.42 34.24 3.70
N LYS A 135 -0.66 35.55 3.84
CA LYS A 135 0.42 36.57 3.81
C LYS A 135 1.42 36.42 4.96
N HIS A 136 1.00 35.83 6.07
CA HIS A 136 1.83 35.56 7.24
C HIS A 136 2.54 34.22 7.10
N LEU A 137 1.84 33.20 6.61
CA LEU A 137 2.44 31.89 6.29
C LEU A 137 3.59 32.01 5.29
N LYS A 138 3.46 32.87 4.27
CA LYS A 138 4.56 33.17 3.32
C LYS A 138 5.84 33.72 3.97
N ARG A 139 5.76 34.25 5.19
CA ARG A 139 6.91 34.77 5.96
C ARG A 139 7.47 33.74 6.94
N SER A 140 6.75 32.65 7.19
CA SER A 140 7.22 31.57 8.05
C SER A 140 8.36 30.80 7.36
N ALA A 141 9.32 30.32 8.14
CA ALA A 141 10.36 29.41 7.65
C ALA A 141 9.83 27.99 7.40
N ALA A 142 8.69 27.62 7.99
CA ALA A 142 8.08 26.31 7.81
C ALA A 142 6.54 26.38 7.92
N PRO A 143 5.88 27.01 6.93
CA PRO A 143 4.44 27.18 6.96
C PRO A 143 3.71 25.85 6.79
N ARG A 144 2.69 25.61 7.63
CA ARG A 144 1.87 24.40 7.61
C ARG A 144 0.40 24.74 7.71
N VAL A 145 -0.42 24.08 6.90
CA VAL A 145 -1.87 24.08 7.02
C VAL A 145 -2.34 22.63 7.15
N VAL A 146 -3.11 22.33 8.19
CA VAL A 146 -3.71 21.02 8.40
C VAL A 146 -5.23 21.17 8.49
N LEU A 147 -5.93 20.49 7.58
CA LEU A 147 -7.39 20.47 7.51
C LEU A 147 -7.93 19.15 8.09
N THR A 148 -9.17 19.13 8.58
CA THR A 148 -9.78 17.92 9.16
C THR A 148 -10.93 17.38 8.32
N THR A 149 -10.67 16.31 7.56
CA THR A 149 -11.68 15.51 6.83
C THR A 149 -12.23 14.36 7.70
N SER A 150 -12.88 13.35 7.10
CA SER A 150 -13.46 12.21 7.80
C SER A 150 -13.57 10.98 6.90
N ASP A 151 -13.23 9.81 7.45
CA ASP A 151 -13.38 8.52 6.76
C ASP A 151 -14.85 8.24 6.39
N ARG A 152 -15.81 8.80 7.14
CA ARG A 152 -17.26 8.71 6.83
C ARG A 152 -17.65 9.51 5.59
N ALA A 153 -16.85 10.49 5.21
CA ALA A 153 -17.04 11.29 4.00
C ALA A 153 -16.28 10.70 2.81
N MET A 154 -15.07 10.18 3.05
CA MET A 154 -14.20 9.66 2.00
C MET A 154 -14.56 8.25 1.51
N TYR A 155 -15.06 7.38 2.39
CA TYR A 155 -15.33 6.00 2.04
C TYR A 155 -16.82 5.68 2.13
N GLN A 156 -17.42 5.30 1.00
CA GLN A 156 -18.84 4.96 0.90
C GLN A 156 -19.26 3.85 1.90
N ARG A 157 -18.39 2.87 2.18
CA ARG A 157 -18.64 1.83 3.20
C ARG A 157 -18.78 2.33 4.64
N TYR A 158 -18.33 3.54 4.95
CA TYR A 158 -18.42 4.15 6.29
C TYR A 158 -19.43 5.30 6.36
N ALA A 159 -20.00 5.68 5.20
CA ALA A 159 -21.05 6.68 5.12
C ALA A 159 -22.31 6.21 5.86
N GLN A 160 -23.09 7.16 6.38
CA GLN A 160 -24.35 6.87 7.04
C GLN A 160 -25.49 7.73 6.48
N PRO A 161 -26.74 7.21 6.52
CA PRO A 161 -27.92 8.01 6.26
C PRO A 161 -27.94 9.29 7.11
N GLY A 162 -28.51 10.37 6.57
CA GLY A 162 -28.64 11.66 7.23
C GLY A 162 -27.37 12.52 7.28
N LEU A 163 -26.20 12.05 6.81
CA LEU A 163 -24.94 12.80 6.90
C LEU A 163 -24.58 13.60 5.63
N VAL A 164 -25.52 13.89 4.74
CA VAL A 164 -25.23 14.53 3.43
C VAL A 164 -24.45 15.85 3.59
N ALA A 165 -24.95 16.78 4.41
CA ALA A 165 -24.30 18.08 4.64
C ALA A 165 -22.92 17.93 5.31
N TYR A 166 -22.79 17.01 6.27
CA TYR A 166 -21.51 16.70 6.92
C TYR A 166 -20.48 16.12 5.95
N ALA A 167 -20.88 15.11 5.16
CA ALA A 167 -20.00 14.46 4.19
C ALA A 167 -19.55 15.44 3.11
N ALA A 168 -20.46 16.29 2.60
CA ALA A 168 -20.13 17.36 1.68
C ALA A 168 -19.09 18.33 2.29
N GLY A 169 -19.32 18.80 3.52
CA GLY A 169 -18.38 19.67 4.22
C GLY A 169 -17.01 19.03 4.46
N LYS A 170 -16.96 17.75 4.83
CA LYS A 170 -15.68 17.05 5.06
C LYS A 170 -14.94 16.73 3.76
N MET A 171 -15.63 16.39 2.69
CA MET A 171 -14.99 16.24 1.36
C MET A 171 -14.50 17.58 0.80
N ALA A 172 -15.17 18.70 1.13
CA ALA A 172 -14.69 20.03 0.74
C ALA A 172 -13.28 20.33 1.29
N GLN A 173 -12.94 19.82 2.48
CA GLN A 173 -11.59 19.95 3.05
C GLN A 173 -10.52 19.34 2.14
N VAL A 174 -10.82 18.21 1.48
CA VAL A 174 -9.90 17.56 0.54
C VAL A 174 -9.74 18.41 -0.72
N GLY A 175 -10.83 18.98 -1.24
CA GLY A 175 -10.78 19.91 -2.38
C GLY A 175 -9.97 21.17 -2.08
N ILE A 176 -10.19 21.78 -0.89
CA ILE A 176 -9.44 22.95 -0.42
C ILE A 176 -7.97 22.60 -0.25
N MET A 177 -7.64 21.45 0.35
CA MET A 177 -6.27 20.97 0.48
C MET A 177 -5.57 20.88 -0.87
N ASN A 178 -6.19 20.23 -1.85
CA ASN A 178 -5.62 20.04 -3.19
C ASN A 178 -5.37 21.37 -3.91
N ALA A 179 -6.27 22.34 -3.77
CA ALA A 179 -6.09 23.65 -4.39
C ALA A 179 -4.98 24.46 -3.69
N LEU A 180 -5.01 24.52 -2.36
CA LEU A 180 -4.05 25.30 -1.59
C LEU A 180 -2.65 24.68 -1.56
N SER A 181 -2.50 23.37 -1.68
CA SER A 181 -1.18 22.73 -1.82
C SER A 181 -0.47 23.19 -3.09
N MET A 182 -1.22 23.35 -4.19
CA MET A 182 -0.69 23.87 -5.44
C MET A 182 -0.40 25.37 -5.38
N GLU A 183 -1.29 26.16 -4.77
CA GLU A 183 -1.04 27.60 -4.57
C GLU A 183 0.16 27.87 -3.64
N GLY A 184 0.33 27.00 -2.63
CA GLY A 184 1.38 27.09 -1.62
C GLY A 184 2.77 26.67 -2.09
N LEU A 185 2.86 25.91 -3.18
CA LEU A 185 4.09 25.24 -3.62
C LEU A 185 5.27 26.21 -3.82
N ALA A 186 5.04 27.33 -4.50
CA ALA A 186 6.07 28.34 -4.76
C ALA A 186 6.56 29.06 -3.48
N HIS A 187 5.84 28.90 -2.38
CA HIS A 187 6.12 29.54 -1.10
C HIS A 187 6.50 28.54 0.00
N GLY A 188 6.60 27.24 -0.32
CA GLY A 188 6.89 26.19 0.66
C GLY A 188 5.78 25.96 1.69
N ILE A 189 4.55 26.42 1.41
CA ILE A 189 3.39 26.19 2.29
C ILE A 189 2.88 24.78 2.00
N LEU A 190 3.05 23.89 2.99
CA LEU A 190 2.55 22.53 2.89
C LEU A 190 1.14 22.46 3.48
N VAL A 191 0.20 21.98 2.67
CA VAL A 191 -1.21 21.82 3.03
C VAL A 191 -1.57 20.36 2.96
N ASN A 192 -1.99 19.80 4.09
CA ASN A 192 -2.40 18.40 4.22
C ASN A 192 -3.73 18.30 4.97
N ALA A 193 -4.34 17.11 4.95
CA ALA A 193 -5.53 16.82 5.71
C ALA A 193 -5.30 15.64 6.65
N ILE A 194 -6.03 15.62 7.76
CA ILE A 194 -6.14 14.46 8.65
C ILE A 194 -7.58 13.95 8.63
N SER A 195 -7.72 12.63 8.61
CA SER A 195 -8.98 11.91 8.83
C SER A 195 -8.89 11.18 10.17
N PRO A 196 -9.28 11.84 11.28
CA PRO A 196 -9.12 11.27 12.60
C PRO A 196 -10.33 10.40 12.98
N VAL A 197 -10.08 9.31 13.70
CA VAL A 197 -11.12 8.57 14.42
C VAL A 197 -10.80 8.64 15.91
N ALA A 198 -11.59 9.42 16.62
CA ALA A 198 -11.61 9.45 18.07
C ALA A 198 -13.05 9.44 18.57
N LYS A 199 -13.36 8.62 19.57
CA LYS A 199 -14.63 8.65 20.29
C LYS A 199 -14.66 9.92 21.11
N THR A 200 -15.14 10.97 20.48
CA THR A 200 -15.41 12.27 21.08
C THR A 200 -16.92 12.44 21.22
N ARG A 201 -17.35 13.56 21.83
CA ARG A 201 -18.76 13.97 21.93
C ARG A 201 -19.55 13.82 20.62
N MET A 202 -18.89 14.02 19.47
CA MET A 202 -19.45 13.91 18.12
C MET A 202 -20.02 12.51 17.79
N TRP A 203 -19.73 11.50 18.62
CA TRP A 203 -20.21 10.12 18.52
C TRP A 203 -21.25 9.72 19.59
N GLY A 204 -21.74 10.67 20.41
CA GLY A 204 -22.81 10.41 21.39
C GLY A 204 -22.40 9.68 22.67
N VAL A 205 -21.10 9.61 22.99
CA VAL A 205 -20.58 8.89 24.18
C VAL A 205 -20.36 9.87 25.36
N SER A 206 -20.80 9.47 26.56
CA SER A 206 -20.69 10.26 27.81
C SER A 206 -19.59 9.79 28.78
N GLN A 207 -18.93 8.65 28.50
CA GLN A 207 -17.82 8.10 29.29
C GLN A 207 -16.49 8.12 28.52
N PRO A 208 -15.34 8.18 29.20
CA PRO A 208 -14.03 8.05 28.56
C PRO A 208 -13.94 6.68 27.88
N SER A 209 -13.61 6.68 26.59
CA SER A 209 -13.52 5.44 25.82
C SER A 209 -12.22 4.68 26.12
N GLU A 210 -12.29 3.35 26.21
CA GLU A 210 -11.10 2.49 26.32
C GLU A 210 -10.27 2.49 25.04
N ASP A 211 -10.92 2.71 23.89
CA ASP A 211 -10.35 2.82 22.55
C ASP A 211 -10.66 4.19 21.87
N LEU A 212 -10.01 4.50 20.75
CA LEU A 212 -10.25 5.73 19.96
C LEU A 212 -10.00 7.03 20.75
N LYS A 213 -8.89 7.07 21.48
CA LYS A 213 -8.49 8.23 22.29
C LYS A 213 -7.86 9.33 21.43
N PRO A 214 -8.10 10.62 21.74
CA PRO A 214 -7.44 11.74 21.05
C PRO A 214 -5.91 11.63 20.99
N GLU A 215 -5.28 11.22 22.11
CA GLU A 215 -3.83 11.05 22.25
C GLU A 215 -3.20 10.08 21.23
N TRP A 216 -4.02 9.19 20.65
CA TRP A 216 -3.59 8.21 19.65
C TRP A 216 -3.65 8.74 18.21
N VAL A 217 -4.27 9.90 18.00
CA VAL A 217 -4.32 10.62 16.72
C VAL A 217 -3.24 11.70 16.67
N THR A 218 -2.99 12.35 17.80
CA THR A 218 -2.12 13.52 17.95
C THR A 218 -0.72 13.38 17.34
N PRO A 219 0.00 12.24 17.44
CA PRO A 219 1.32 12.11 16.80
C PRO A 219 1.27 12.34 15.28
N GLY A 220 0.23 11.84 14.60
CA GLY A 220 0.05 12.02 13.16
C GLY A 220 -0.23 13.48 12.79
N LEU A 221 -1.05 14.18 13.57
CA LEU A 221 -1.28 15.61 13.36
C LEU A 221 0.01 16.43 13.59
N LEU A 222 0.76 16.16 14.65
CA LEU A 222 2.03 16.83 14.91
C LEU A 222 3.02 16.60 13.76
N TYR A 223 3.09 15.38 13.21
CA TYR A 223 3.92 15.12 12.02
C TYR A 223 3.55 16.08 10.88
N LEU A 224 2.27 16.13 10.47
CA LEU A 224 1.79 17.01 9.39
C LEU A 224 2.03 18.50 9.68
N ALA A 225 1.97 18.91 10.94
CA ALA A 225 2.19 20.29 11.37
C ALA A 225 3.67 20.65 11.58
N SER A 226 4.61 19.72 11.43
CA SER A 226 6.02 19.92 11.73
C SER A 226 6.89 20.04 10.47
N GLU A 227 8.15 20.47 10.68
CA GLU A 227 9.20 20.46 9.66
C GLU A 227 9.63 19.05 9.20
N LEU A 228 9.23 18.00 9.95
CA LEU A 228 9.52 16.61 9.57
C LEU A 228 8.68 16.18 8.37
N CYS A 229 7.44 16.69 8.25
CA CYS A 229 6.63 16.47 7.06
C CYS A 229 7.13 17.37 5.93
N ARG A 230 7.50 16.72 4.82
CA ARG A 230 7.95 17.35 3.57
C ARG A 230 6.91 17.25 2.45
N ASP A 231 5.82 16.54 2.71
CA ASP A 231 4.77 16.25 1.75
C ASP A 231 3.65 17.30 1.82
N THR A 232 2.97 17.51 0.70
CA THR A 232 1.74 18.31 0.60
C THR A 232 0.71 17.55 -0.23
N GLY A 233 -0.58 17.80 0.02
CA GLY A 233 -1.66 17.14 -0.72
C GLY A 233 -1.93 15.70 -0.27
N TYR A 234 -1.52 15.33 0.93
CA TYR A 234 -1.81 14.02 1.51
C TYR A 234 -2.90 14.08 2.58
N ILE A 235 -3.67 13.01 2.65
CA ILE A 235 -4.65 12.76 3.70
C ILE A 235 -4.09 11.70 4.64
N LEU A 236 -3.87 12.03 5.90
CA LEU A 236 -3.44 11.08 6.92
C LEU A 236 -4.65 10.53 7.67
N ARG A 237 -4.93 9.23 7.50
CA ARG A 237 -5.89 8.51 8.34
C ARG A 237 -5.22 8.17 9.66
N ALA A 238 -5.87 8.47 10.77
CA ALA A 238 -5.29 8.32 12.10
C ALA A 238 -6.32 7.77 13.09
N SER A 239 -6.03 6.60 13.66
CA SER A 239 -6.91 5.91 14.60
C SER A 239 -6.12 4.90 15.43
N ASN A 240 -6.31 4.87 16.76
CA ASN A 240 -5.68 3.88 17.64
C ASN A 240 -4.14 3.77 17.50
N GLY A 241 -3.45 4.89 17.26
CA GLY A 241 -1.99 4.92 17.12
C GLY A 241 -1.49 4.38 15.79
N GLN A 242 -2.42 4.10 14.87
CA GLN A 242 -2.14 3.63 13.52
C GLN A 242 -2.39 4.77 12.53
N PHE A 243 -1.51 4.83 11.54
CA PHE A 243 -1.48 5.91 10.56
C PHE A 243 -1.40 5.34 9.15
N THR A 244 -2.20 5.86 8.23
CA THR A 244 -2.15 5.50 6.81
C THR A 244 -2.31 6.76 5.98
N ALA A 245 -1.31 7.09 5.17
CA ALA A 245 -1.39 8.19 4.22
C ALA A 245 -2.12 7.75 2.95
N THR A 246 -2.97 8.61 2.39
CA THR A 246 -3.70 8.36 1.15
C THR A 246 -3.90 9.66 0.36
N ARG A 247 -4.12 9.53 -0.94
CA ARG A 247 -4.50 10.61 -1.87
C ARG A 247 -5.21 9.98 -3.07
N PHE A 248 -5.91 10.78 -3.86
CA PHE A 248 -6.38 10.31 -5.16
C PHE A 248 -5.19 10.19 -6.11
N CYS A 249 -5.05 9.03 -6.73
CA CYS A 249 -4.03 8.74 -7.73
C CYS A 249 -4.71 8.48 -9.08
N GLU A 250 -4.01 8.84 -10.14
CA GLU A 250 -4.37 8.53 -11.53
C GLU A 250 -3.61 7.29 -11.99
N ASN A 251 -4.05 6.66 -13.08
CA ASN A 251 -3.29 5.57 -13.70
C ASN A 251 -1.94 6.08 -14.22
N SER A 252 -0.93 5.22 -14.25
CA SER A 252 0.30 5.49 -14.98
C SER A 252 0.04 5.80 -16.46
N GLY A 253 0.78 6.76 -17.00
CA GLY A 253 0.67 7.16 -18.42
C GLY A 253 -0.41 8.19 -18.74
N VAL A 254 -1.18 8.67 -17.75
CA VAL A 254 -2.18 9.73 -17.96
C VAL A 254 -1.55 11.01 -18.52
N SER A 255 -2.10 11.48 -19.65
CA SER A 255 -1.86 12.81 -20.23
C SER A 255 -3.16 13.62 -20.15
N TYR A 256 -3.52 14.04 -18.93
CA TYR A 256 -4.77 14.77 -18.67
C TYR A 256 -4.85 16.11 -19.44
N PRO A 257 -6.03 16.48 -19.99
CA PRO A 257 -7.29 15.74 -20.03
C PRO A 257 -7.46 14.87 -21.30
N ARG A 258 -6.39 14.69 -22.10
CA ARG A 258 -6.48 14.10 -23.45
C ARG A 258 -6.46 12.58 -23.45
N ASP A 259 -5.65 12.00 -22.58
CA ASP A 259 -5.52 10.55 -22.44
C ASP A 259 -5.56 10.21 -20.94
N LEU A 260 -6.54 9.42 -20.55
CA LEU A 260 -6.69 8.95 -19.17
C LEU A 260 -6.05 7.56 -18.95
N ALA A 261 -5.28 7.08 -19.94
CA ALA A 261 -4.62 5.78 -19.98
C ALA A 261 -5.60 4.65 -19.64
N ARG A 262 -6.76 4.65 -20.33
CA ARG A 262 -7.89 3.81 -19.94
C ARG A 262 -8.77 3.31 -21.07
N VAL A 263 -9.71 2.42 -20.71
CA VAL A 263 -10.73 1.81 -21.56
C VAL A 263 -11.41 2.88 -22.42
N GLU A 264 -11.14 2.83 -23.71
CA GLU A 264 -11.85 3.60 -24.71
C GLU A 264 -13.28 3.07 -24.85
N ALA A 265 -14.23 3.94 -25.17
CA ALA A 265 -15.58 3.56 -25.56
C ALA A 265 -16.19 4.68 -26.41
N ALA A 266 -16.75 4.33 -27.56
CA ALA A 266 -17.31 5.30 -28.51
C ALA A 266 -18.84 5.43 -28.43
N SER A 267 -19.51 4.57 -27.65
CA SER A 267 -20.97 4.54 -27.53
C SER A 267 -21.44 4.15 -26.13
N LEU A 268 -22.71 4.46 -25.82
CA LEU A 268 -23.35 4.04 -24.57
C LEU A 268 -23.30 2.52 -24.37
N SER A 269 -23.56 1.76 -25.44
CA SER A 269 -23.52 0.29 -25.39
C SER A 269 -22.12 -0.22 -25.07
N GLU A 270 -21.08 0.35 -25.67
CA GLU A 270 -19.69 0.00 -25.35
C GLU A 270 -19.31 0.34 -23.91
N VAL A 271 -19.76 1.49 -23.39
CA VAL A 271 -19.57 1.84 -21.97
C VAL A 271 -20.24 0.82 -21.07
N ALA A 272 -21.47 0.40 -21.39
CA ALA A 272 -22.22 -0.58 -20.59
C ALA A 272 -21.55 -1.97 -20.63
N GLU A 273 -21.14 -2.43 -21.81
CA GLU A 273 -20.43 -3.70 -22.00
C GLU A 273 -19.09 -3.71 -21.27
N ARG A 274 -18.36 -2.59 -21.32
CA ARG A 274 -17.03 -2.45 -20.70
C ARG A 274 -17.10 -1.97 -19.25
N TRP A 275 -18.30 -1.80 -18.68
CA TRP A 275 -18.47 -1.19 -17.35
C TRP A 275 -17.68 -1.91 -16.25
N SER A 276 -17.56 -3.23 -16.34
CA SER A 276 -16.79 -4.03 -15.39
C SER A 276 -15.32 -3.64 -15.36
N SER A 277 -14.68 -3.53 -16.52
CA SER A 277 -13.33 -2.97 -16.60
C SER A 277 -13.36 -1.50 -16.19
N ILE A 278 -14.40 -0.75 -16.58
CA ILE A 278 -14.46 0.69 -16.32
C ILE A 278 -14.37 1.04 -14.82
N LYS A 279 -15.02 0.26 -13.97
CA LYS A 279 -15.09 0.53 -12.52
C LYS A 279 -13.95 -0.05 -11.68
N GLU A 280 -12.91 -0.61 -12.29
CA GLU A 280 -11.71 -1.08 -11.57
C GLU A 280 -10.90 0.11 -11.03
N CYS A 281 -10.70 0.19 -9.71
CA CYS A 281 -10.07 1.35 -9.02
C CYS A 281 -8.83 0.99 -8.17
N HIS A 282 -8.44 -0.29 -8.08
CA HIS A 282 -7.23 -0.83 -7.42
C HIS A 282 -6.92 -2.20 -8.03
N TYR A 283 -5.70 -2.73 -7.85
CA TYR A 283 -5.34 -4.11 -8.23
C TYR A 283 -6.28 -5.11 -7.55
N ALA A 284 -7.38 -5.48 -8.22
CA ALA A 284 -8.34 -6.45 -7.70
C ALA A 284 -7.91 -7.83 -8.22
N PRO A 285 -7.52 -8.77 -7.33
CA PRO A 285 -7.19 -10.11 -7.78
C PRO A 285 -8.40 -10.77 -8.42
N VAL A 286 -8.27 -11.13 -9.69
CA VAL A 286 -9.27 -11.87 -10.44
C VAL A 286 -8.85 -13.32 -10.48
N LYS A 287 -9.72 -14.24 -10.02
CA LYS A 287 -9.47 -15.67 -10.19
C LYS A 287 -9.56 -16.01 -11.68
N VAL A 288 -8.49 -16.57 -12.24
CA VAL A 288 -8.43 -16.95 -13.66
C VAL A 288 -8.76 -18.42 -13.87
N ALA A 289 -8.43 -19.29 -12.92
CA ALA A 289 -8.72 -20.72 -13.04
C ALA A 289 -8.85 -21.41 -11.70
N ARG A 290 -9.73 -22.42 -11.64
CA ARG A 290 -9.92 -23.28 -10.46
C ARG A 290 -8.95 -24.45 -10.52
N THR A 291 -7.70 -24.22 -10.11
CA THR A 291 -6.63 -25.22 -10.13
C THR A 291 -6.64 -26.13 -8.90
N ARG A 292 -7.03 -25.60 -7.73
CA ARG A 292 -6.97 -26.31 -6.44
C ARG A 292 -5.64 -27.02 -6.19
N ALA A 293 -4.54 -26.43 -6.65
CA ALA A 293 -3.20 -26.93 -6.43
C ALA A 293 -2.94 -27.07 -4.93
N ASP A 294 -2.30 -28.15 -4.51
CA ASP A 294 -1.89 -28.25 -3.12
C ASP A 294 -0.81 -27.20 -2.85
N LEU A 295 0.23 -27.13 -3.69
CA LEU A 295 1.25 -26.09 -3.64
C LEU A 295 1.53 -25.56 -5.05
N GLY A 296 0.67 -24.67 -5.54
CA GLY A 296 0.85 -24.03 -6.84
C GLY A 296 2.07 -23.12 -6.83
N GLU A 297 2.96 -23.21 -7.81
CA GLU A 297 4.25 -22.50 -7.80
C GLU A 297 4.83 -22.28 -9.22
N SER A 298 5.95 -21.56 -9.29
CA SER A 298 6.79 -21.35 -10.48
C SER A 298 6.01 -21.04 -11.77
N PRO A 299 5.13 -20.02 -11.78
CA PRO A 299 4.45 -19.62 -13.00
C PRO A 299 5.46 -19.05 -14.01
N VAL A 300 5.36 -19.45 -15.28
CA VAL A 300 6.15 -18.92 -16.39
C VAL A 300 5.27 -18.71 -17.62
N TRP A 301 5.38 -17.53 -18.22
CA TRP A 301 4.61 -17.13 -19.40
C TRP A 301 5.36 -17.42 -20.69
N ASP A 302 4.76 -18.19 -21.59
CA ASP A 302 5.22 -18.35 -22.96
C ASP A 302 4.49 -17.36 -23.88
N ALA A 303 5.19 -16.29 -24.26
CA ALA A 303 4.65 -15.27 -25.15
C ALA A 303 4.39 -15.78 -26.58
N HIS A 304 5.04 -16.87 -27.02
CA HIS A 304 4.85 -17.39 -28.37
C HIS A 304 3.49 -18.08 -28.51
N SER A 305 3.14 -18.95 -27.57
CA SER A 305 1.86 -19.67 -27.59
C SER A 305 0.75 -19.02 -26.77
N GLY A 306 1.07 -17.99 -25.96
CA GLY A 306 0.11 -17.30 -25.11
C GLY A 306 -0.39 -18.15 -23.95
N VAL A 307 0.45 -19.05 -23.44
CA VAL A 307 0.10 -19.95 -22.34
C VAL A 307 0.92 -19.64 -21.08
N LEU A 308 0.32 -19.90 -19.93
CA LEU A 308 1.03 -19.85 -18.64
C LEU A 308 1.28 -21.27 -18.16
N TYR A 309 2.54 -21.67 -17.99
CA TYR A 309 2.89 -22.90 -17.30
C TYR A 309 3.08 -22.63 -15.80
N PHE A 310 2.77 -23.61 -14.96
CA PHE A 310 2.99 -23.55 -13.50
C PHE A 310 2.99 -24.96 -12.91
N VAL A 311 3.55 -25.11 -11.71
CA VAL A 311 3.69 -26.42 -11.06
C VAL A 311 2.72 -26.57 -9.89
N ASP A 312 2.40 -27.81 -9.52
CA ASP A 312 1.90 -28.18 -8.19
C ASP A 312 2.98 -29.03 -7.52
N ILE A 313 3.76 -28.43 -6.61
CA ILE A 313 4.96 -29.05 -6.04
C ILE A 313 4.60 -30.37 -5.36
N SER A 314 3.63 -30.33 -4.44
CA SER A 314 3.20 -31.50 -3.67
C SER A 314 2.55 -32.55 -4.56
N GLY A 315 1.86 -32.12 -5.62
CA GLY A 315 1.20 -32.99 -6.58
C GLY A 315 2.14 -33.62 -7.60
N GLY A 316 3.39 -33.14 -7.72
CA GLY A 316 4.35 -33.60 -8.73
C GLY A 316 3.89 -33.31 -10.16
N ARG A 317 3.25 -32.15 -10.41
CA ARG A 317 2.61 -31.85 -11.70
C ARG A 317 3.12 -30.57 -12.32
N ILE A 318 3.20 -30.57 -13.66
CA ILE A 318 3.30 -29.37 -14.48
C ILE A 318 1.96 -29.19 -15.19
N ASN A 319 1.39 -28.00 -15.06
CA ASN A 319 0.13 -27.61 -15.67
C ASN A 319 0.35 -26.43 -16.62
N ARG A 320 -0.59 -26.24 -17.56
CA ARG A 320 -0.69 -25.03 -18.38
C ARG A 320 -2.09 -24.45 -18.33
N LEU A 321 -2.18 -23.13 -18.31
CA LEU A 321 -3.38 -22.37 -18.59
C LEU A 321 -3.39 -22.00 -20.07
N THR A 322 -4.39 -22.48 -20.82
CA THR A 322 -4.56 -22.18 -22.25
C THR A 322 -5.10 -20.76 -22.46
N PRO A 323 -4.99 -20.19 -23.68
CA PRO A 323 -5.57 -18.87 -23.97
C PRO A 323 -7.10 -18.85 -23.82
N GLN A 324 -7.75 -20.02 -23.88
CA GLN A 324 -9.18 -20.18 -23.68
C GLN A 324 -9.58 -20.21 -22.19
N GLY A 325 -8.60 -20.27 -21.28
CA GLY A 325 -8.81 -20.32 -19.83
C GLY A 325 -8.92 -21.74 -19.27
N ASP A 326 -8.58 -22.77 -20.05
CA ASP A 326 -8.58 -24.15 -19.60
C ASP A 326 -7.27 -24.49 -18.90
N VAL A 327 -7.33 -25.33 -17.85
CA VAL A 327 -6.15 -25.86 -17.18
C VAL A 327 -5.92 -27.29 -17.63
N GLU A 328 -4.75 -27.53 -18.20
CA GLU A 328 -4.35 -28.83 -18.70
C GLU A 328 -3.09 -29.30 -18.00
N ARG A 329 -3.06 -30.57 -17.61
CA ARG A 329 -1.86 -31.20 -17.09
C ARG A 329 -0.96 -31.61 -18.26
N VAL A 330 0.29 -31.17 -18.20
CA VAL A 330 1.30 -31.43 -19.23
C VAL A 330 2.21 -32.58 -18.81
N TYR A 331 2.51 -32.69 -17.52
CA TYR A 331 3.39 -33.72 -16.97
C TYR A 331 2.99 -34.06 -15.53
N GLU A 332 3.25 -35.31 -15.11
CA GLU A 332 3.08 -35.76 -13.73
C GLU A 332 4.17 -36.78 -13.37
N SER A 333 4.64 -36.68 -12.13
CA SER A 333 5.66 -37.53 -11.55
C SER A 333 5.33 -37.86 -10.10
N ALA A 334 5.98 -38.90 -9.58
CA ALA A 334 5.95 -39.19 -8.15
C ALA A 334 6.88 -38.29 -7.34
N ALA A 335 7.88 -37.68 -8.00
CA ALA A 335 8.79 -36.71 -7.39
C ALA A 335 8.12 -35.34 -7.23
N LYS A 336 8.63 -34.54 -6.30
CA LYS A 336 8.17 -33.15 -6.15
C LYS A 336 8.80 -32.28 -7.23
N ILE A 337 7.99 -31.43 -7.85
CA ILE A 337 8.44 -30.50 -8.89
C ILE A 337 8.49 -29.10 -8.32
N GLY A 338 9.67 -28.63 -7.93
CA GLY A 338 9.85 -27.31 -7.30
C GLY A 338 9.83 -26.14 -8.29
N ALA A 339 10.76 -26.15 -9.24
CA ALA A 339 11.02 -25.05 -10.16
C ALA A 339 10.75 -25.41 -11.62
N LEU A 340 10.44 -24.39 -12.43
CA LEU A 340 10.11 -24.51 -13.85
C LEU A 340 10.58 -23.28 -14.65
N ALA A 341 11.11 -23.50 -15.86
CA ALA A 341 11.38 -22.46 -16.83
C ALA A 341 11.19 -22.95 -18.28
N LEU A 342 11.01 -22.00 -19.20
CA LEU A 342 10.97 -22.27 -20.65
C LEU A 342 12.39 -22.48 -21.19
N THR A 343 12.54 -23.30 -22.22
CA THR A 343 13.76 -23.34 -23.05
C THR A 343 13.62 -22.43 -24.27
N ASP A 344 14.74 -22.08 -24.89
CA ASP A 344 14.80 -21.29 -26.13
C ASP A 344 14.32 -22.08 -27.37
N GLN A 345 14.08 -23.38 -27.22
CA GLN A 345 13.46 -24.26 -28.21
C GLN A 345 11.97 -24.51 -27.97
N GLY A 346 11.37 -23.85 -26.97
CA GLY A 346 9.95 -24.00 -26.64
C GLY A 346 9.62 -25.27 -25.85
N ASN A 347 10.62 -25.86 -25.17
CA ASN A 347 10.46 -26.96 -24.22
C ASN A 347 10.43 -26.42 -22.78
N LEU A 348 10.46 -27.32 -21.79
CA LEU A 348 10.52 -26.95 -20.37
C LEU A 348 11.75 -27.59 -19.69
N ILE A 349 12.48 -26.79 -18.93
CA ILE A 349 13.39 -27.28 -17.89
C ILE A 349 12.70 -27.17 -16.54
N PHE A 350 12.81 -28.21 -15.71
CA PHE A 350 12.17 -28.25 -14.40
C PHE A 350 13.00 -29.08 -13.42
N THR A 351 12.63 -29.05 -12.14
CA THR A 351 13.29 -29.88 -11.11
C THR A 351 12.44 -31.06 -10.70
N GLU A 352 13.07 -32.18 -10.39
CA GLU A 352 12.45 -33.31 -9.69
C GLU A 352 13.30 -33.64 -8.45
N ASP A 353 12.74 -33.42 -7.26
CA ASP A 353 13.47 -33.49 -5.99
C ASP A 353 14.81 -32.71 -6.07
N ALA A 354 15.96 -33.39 -5.98
CA ALA A 354 17.29 -32.80 -6.04
C ALA A 354 17.98 -32.91 -7.42
N SER A 355 17.21 -33.08 -8.49
CA SER A 355 17.70 -33.13 -9.89
C SER A 355 16.96 -32.13 -10.78
N ALA A 356 17.54 -31.81 -11.94
CA ALA A 356 16.88 -31.08 -13.03
C ALA A 356 16.57 -32.01 -14.21
N ALA A 357 15.56 -31.67 -15.00
CA ALA A 357 15.07 -32.47 -16.12
C ALA A 357 14.62 -31.58 -17.29
N LEU A 358 14.79 -32.07 -18.52
CA LEU A 358 14.31 -31.44 -19.75
C LEU A 358 13.12 -32.22 -20.33
N LEU A 359 11.95 -31.57 -20.36
CA LEU A 359 10.72 -32.10 -20.93
C LEU A 359 10.53 -31.56 -22.35
N ASP A 360 10.54 -32.45 -23.34
CA ASP A 360 10.08 -32.09 -24.68
C ASP A 360 8.55 -32.06 -24.73
N LEU A 361 8.00 -30.90 -25.09
CA LEU A 361 6.56 -30.69 -25.12
C LEU A 361 5.87 -31.30 -26.35
N GLY A 362 6.59 -31.49 -27.46
CA GLY A 362 6.06 -32.12 -28.66
C GLY A 362 5.86 -33.62 -28.51
N GLU A 363 6.76 -34.30 -27.81
CA GLU A 363 6.71 -35.73 -27.49
C GLU A 363 6.01 -36.03 -26.17
N GLY A 364 5.93 -35.05 -25.27
CA GLY A 364 5.41 -35.21 -23.91
C GLY A 364 6.28 -36.12 -23.04
N LYS A 365 7.60 -36.07 -23.23
CA LYS A 365 8.55 -36.96 -22.54
C LYS A 365 9.79 -36.22 -22.06
N VAL A 366 10.30 -36.65 -20.91
CA VAL A 366 11.59 -36.20 -20.40
C VAL A 366 12.70 -36.83 -21.24
N ARG A 367 13.57 -36.00 -21.80
CA ARG A 367 14.68 -36.42 -22.67
C ARG A 367 16.01 -36.50 -21.94
N GLN A 368 16.20 -35.69 -20.90
CA GLN A 368 17.46 -35.63 -20.16
C GLN A 368 17.22 -35.33 -18.68
N TYR A 369 18.06 -35.92 -17.84
CA TYR A 369 18.14 -35.68 -16.41
C TYR A 369 19.56 -35.26 -16.04
N SER A 370 19.69 -34.33 -15.09
CA SER A 370 20.94 -34.09 -14.41
C SER A 370 21.26 -35.22 -13.43
N ALA A 371 22.50 -35.28 -12.96
CA ALA A 371 22.79 -36.02 -11.74
C ALA A 371 22.08 -35.34 -10.53
N PRO A 372 21.63 -36.10 -9.52
CA PRO A 372 21.11 -35.51 -8.30
C PRO A 372 22.24 -34.79 -7.56
N VAL A 373 22.00 -33.54 -7.15
CA VAL A 373 22.99 -32.75 -6.39
C VAL A 373 23.08 -33.19 -4.93
N HIS A 374 22.10 -33.97 -4.47
CA HIS A 374 22.03 -34.48 -3.12
C HIS A 374 21.28 -35.83 -3.06
N HIS A 375 21.66 -36.70 -2.13
CA HIS A 375 21.11 -38.06 -2.04
C HIS A 375 20.10 -38.27 -0.90
N ARG A 376 20.01 -37.34 0.07
CA ARG A 376 18.97 -37.43 1.10
C ARG A 376 17.63 -37.00 0.50
N SER A 377 16.62 -37.86 0.63
CA SER A 377 15.26 -37.62 0.13
C SER A 377 14.53 -36.44 0.77
N SER A 378 15.04 -35.88 1.87
CA SER A 378 14.50 -34.66 2.46
C SER A 378 14.91 -33.40 1.69
N TYR A 379 15.89 -33.49 0.79
CA TYR A 379 16.33 -32.36 -0.01
C TYR A 379 15.58 -32.31 -1.34
N ARG A 380 15.12 -31.12 -1.70
CA ARG A 380 14.55 -30.83 -3.01
C ARG A 380 14.86 -29.41 -3.43
N PHE A 381 14.83 -29.15 -4.72
CA PHE A 381 14.73 -27.80 -5.24
C PHE A 381 13.36 -27.20 -4.95
N ASN A 382 13.31 -25.89 -4.78
CA ASN A 382 12.12 -25.17 -4.34
C ASN A 382 11.60 -24.19 -5.40
N ASP A 383 12.35 -23.14 -5.72
CA ASP A 383 12.03 -22.18 -6.77
C ASP A 383 13.26 -21.97 -7.68
N GLY A 384 13.05 -21.43 -8.88
CA GLY A 384 14.10 -21.29 -9.88
C GLY A 384 13.67 -20.50 -11.10
N ALA A 385 14.65 -19.94 -11.78
CA ALA A 385 14.50 -19.22 -13.04
C ALA A 385 15.81 -19.23 -13.82
N CYS A 386 15.77 -18.90 -15.10
CA CYS A 386 16.97 -18.84 -15.91
C CYS A 386 17.66 -17.48 -15.83
N ASP A 387 18.99 -17.54 -15.88
CA ASP A 387 19.83 -16.36 -15.94
C ASP A 387 19.90 -15.76 -17.37
N PRO A 388 20.46 -14.56 -17.55
CA PRO A 388 20.62 -13.93 -18.87
C PRO A 388 21.55 -14.68 -19.84
N GLN A 389 22.32 -15.66 -19.34
CA GLN A 389 23.25 -16.49 -20.13
C GLN A 389 22.59 -17.79 -20.59
N GLY A 390 21.36 -18.07 -20.15
CA GLY A 390 20.61 -19.27 -20.50
C GLY A 390 20.87 -20.46 -19.59
N HIS A 391 21.45 -20.25 -18.41
CA HIS A 391 21.58 -21.29 -17.38
C HIS A 391 20.34 -21.33 -16.50
N PHE A 392 20.02 -22.50 -15.93
CA PHE A 392 18.90 -22.63 -15.00
C PHE A 392 19.39 -22.55 -13.55
N VAL A 393 18.91 -21.56 -12.79
CA VAL A 393 19.31 -21.37 -11.39
C VAL A 393 18.15 -21.71 -10.47
N THR A 394 18.40 -22.54 -9.46
CA THR A 394 17.36 -22.96 -8.52
C THR A 394 17.92 -23.17 -7.10
N GLY A 395 17.05 -22.94 -6.12
CA GLY A 395 17.38 -23.05 -4.71
C GLY A 395 17.05 -24.41 -4.12
N LEU A 396 18.06 -25.09 -3.56
CA LEU A 396 17.93 -26.35 -2.84
C LEU A 396 17.56 -26.08 -1.37
N MET A 397 16.55 -26.80 -0.85
CA MET A 397 16.14 -26.76 0.55
C MET A 397 16.10 -28.15 1.19
N ASP A 398 16.14 -28.21 2.52
CA ASP A 398 15.86 -29.42 3.31
C ASP A 398 14.46 -29.29 3.92
N GLU A 399 13.57 -30.24 3.66
CA GLU A 399 12.24 -30.32 4.29
C GLU A 399 12.31 -30.83 5.75
N GLY A 400 13.50 -31.24 6.20
CA GLY A 400 13.80 -31.64 7.57
C GLY A 400 13.91 -30.46 8.57
N PRO A 401 14.48 -30.70 9.76
CA PRO A 401 14.61 -29.68 10.82
C PRO A 401 15.40 -28.45 10.35
N SER A 402 14.91 -27.27 10.73
CA SER A 402 15.39 -25.97 10.25
C SER A 402 16.88 -25.72 10.52
N GLY A 403 17.60 -25.33 9.47
CA GLY A 403 18.99 -24.87 9.49
C GLY A 403 19.34 -24.10 8.23
N LYS A 404 20.57 -23.56 8.15
CA LYS A 404 21.11 -22.89 6.95
C LYS A 404 21.80 -23.89 6.02
N THR A 405 21.08 -24.94 5.61
CA THR A 405 21.64 -26.03 4.79
C THR A 405 21.30 -25.91 3.30
N GLY A 406 20.47 -24.93 2.93
CA GLY A 406 20.11 -24.64 1.54
C GLY A 406 21.22 -23.92 0.78
N ALA A 407 21.08 -23.94 -0.54
CA ALA A 407 22.05 -23.35 -1.47
C ALA A 407 21.39 -23.03 -2.81
N LEU A 408 21.92 -22.04 -3.54
CA LEU A 408 21.58 -21.81 -4.94
C LEU A 408 22.52 -22.64 -5.83
N TYR A 409 21.91 -23.37 -6.76
CA TYR A 409 22.60 -24.12 -7.80
C TYR A 409 22.33 -23.51 -9.17
N ARG A 410 23.31 -23.58 -10.07
CA ARG A 410 23.20 -23.26 -11.49
C ARG A 410 23.43 -24.52 -12.30
N PHE A 411 22.55 -24.80 -13.26
CA PHE A 411 22.69 -25.84 -14.26
C PHE A 411 23.15 -25.24 -15.59
N ASP A 412 24.25 -25.74 -16.13
CA ASP A 412 24.73 -25.36 -17.47
C ASP A 412 23.92 -26.03 -18.59
N HIS A 413 24.28 -25.73 -19.85
CA HIS A 413 23.61 -26.28 -21.04
C HIS A 413 23.73 -27.82 -21.12
N GLU A 414 24.77 -28.39 -20.51
CA GLU A 414 24.98 -29.83 -20.41
C GLU A 414 24.30 -30.47 -19.19
N MET A 415 23.51 -29.72 -18.42
CA MET A 415 22.81 -30.13 -17.20
C MET A 415 23.74 -30.49 -16.04
N HIS A 416 24.97 -29.97 -16.01
CA HIS A 416 25.85 -30.04 -14.85
C HIS A 416 25.52 -28.96 -13.83
N ALA A 417 25.43 -29.36 -12.56
CA ALA A 417 25.09 -28.45 -11.47
C ALA A 417 26.35 -27.88 -10.79
N GLU A 418 26.37 -26.58 -10.55
CA GLU A 418 27.37 -25.87 -9.74
C GLU A 418 26.69 -25.09 -8.61
N VAL A 419 27.28 -25.09 -7.42
CA VAL A 419 26.79 -24.26 -6.30
C VAL A 419 27.31 -22.84 -6.44
N ILE A 420 26.41 -21.86 -6.52
CA ILE A 420 26.76 -20.44 -6.64
C ILE A 420 26.57 -19.65 -5.34
N HIS A 421 25.74 -20.14 -4.41
CA HIS A 421 25.56 -19.54 -3.08
C HIS A 421 25.17 -20.60 -2.05
N ARG A 422 25.58 -20.44 -0.79
CA ARG A 422 25.36 -21.40 0.30
C ARG A 422 24.74 -20.71 1.51
N GLU A 423 24.38 -21.51 2.51
CA GLU A 423 23.90 -21.04 3.83
C GLU A 423 22.52 -20.36 3.79
N MET A 424 21.67 -20.77 2.87
CA MET A 424 20.27 -20.33 2.81
C MET A 424 19.38 -21.19 3.72
N SER A 425 18.32 -20.59 4.26
CA SER A 425 17.33 -21.30 5.07
C SER A 425 16.18 -21.84 4.23
N LEU A 426 15.54 -20.99 3.42
CA LEU A 426 14.50 -21.41 2.49
C LEU A 426 14.58 -20.58 1.21
N PRO A 427 15.39 -21.02 0.23
CA PRO A 427 15.50 -20.35 -1.06
C PRO A 427 14.16 -20.31 -1.80
N ASN A 428 13.82 -19.12 -2.27
CA ASN A 428 12.64 -18.86 -3.09
C ASN A 428 12.94 -17.74 -4.08
N GLY A 429 11.94 -17.40 -4.91
CA GLY A 429 11.85 -16.21 -5.74
C GLY A 429 13.16 -15.70 -6.31
N LEU A 430 13.50 -16.11 -7.53
CA LEU A 430 14.69 -15.60 -8.24
C LEU A 430 14.28 -14.73 -9.42
N ALA A 431 14.95 -13.62 -9.65
CA ALA A 431 14.76 -12.80 -10.84
C ALA A 431 15.97 -11.92 -11.15
N TRP A 432 16.16 -11.54 -12.41
CA TRP A 432 17.28 -10.68 -12.83
C TRP A 432 16.78 -9.31 -13.25
N SER A 433 17.60 -8.29 -13.01
CA SER A 433 17.39 -6.96 -13.60
C SER A 433 17.32 -7.03 -15.12
N GLN A 434 16.66 -6.05 -15.73
CA GLN A 434 16.47 -6.00 -17.18
C GLN A 434 17.79 -6.01 -17.99
N ASP A 435 18.86 -5.46 -17.42
CA ASP A 435 20.20 -5.46 -18.01
C ASP A 435 20.99 -6.75 -17.72
N GLY A 436 20.42 -7.67 -16.93
CA GLY A 436 21.00 -8.95 -16.55
C GLY A 436 22.15 -8.87 -15.54
N GLN A 437 22.45 -7.69 -14.99
CA GLN A 437 23.62 -7.47 -14.13
C GLN A 437 23.36 -7.65 -12.65
N THR A 438 22.10 -7.81 -12.23
CA THR A 438 21.74 -8.00 -10.82
C THR A 438 20.80 -9.18 -10.69
N LEU A 439 21.16 -10.14 -9.83
CA LEU A 439 20.27 -11.19 -9.36
C LEU A 439 19.57 -10.72 -8.08
N PHE A 440 18.25 -10.90 -8.02
CA PHE A 440 17.45 -10.82 -6.82
C PHE A 440 17.01 -12.22 -6.41
N PHE A 441 17.08 -12.53 -5.11
CA PHE A 441 16.65 -13.82 -4.60
C PHE A 441 16.05 -13.70 -3.18
N VAL A 442 15.14 -14.61 -2.84
CA VAL A 442 14.43 -14.61 -1.56
C VAL A 442 14.95 -15.69 -0.63
N ASP A 443 15.10 -15.34 0.65
CA ASP A 443 15.08 -16.31 1.75
C ASP A 443 13.85 -16.08 2.62
N SER A 444 12.88 -16.98 2.50
CA SER A 444 11.57 -16.85 3.14
C SER A 444 11.63 -16.92 4.66
N VAL A 445 12.57 -17.69 5.23
CA VAL A 445 12.72 -17.79 6.69
C VAL A 445 13.37 -16.53 7.25
N ALA A 446 14.35 -15.98 6.51
CA ALA A 446 14.97 -14.70 6.84
C ALA A 446 14.08 -13.48 6.58
N ARG A 447 12.93 -13.66 5.90
CA ARG A 447 12.03 -12.57 5.46
C ARG A 447 12.77 -11.49 4.66
N SER A 448 13.72 -11.92 3.84
CA SER A 448 14.66 -11.04 3.17
C SER A 448 14.66 -11.28 1.68
N ILE A 449 14.64 -10.18 0.92
CA ILE A 449 14.96 -10.13 -0.50
C ILE A 449 16.41 -9.63 -0.58
N TYR A 450 17.28 -10.42 -1.17
CA TYR A 450 18.67 -10.06 -1.40
C TYR A 450 18.87 -9.64 -2.84
N ARG A 451 19.94 -8.87 -3.08
CA ARG A 451 20.47 -8.60 -4.40
C ARG A 451 21.96 -8.91 -4.46
N ALA A 452 22.44 -9.28 -5.63
CA ALA A 452 23.86 -9.50 -5.89
C ALA A 452 24.22 -9.10 -7.31
N ASP A 453 25.43 -8.60 -7.51
CA ASP A 453 25.99 -8.43 -8.85
C ASP A 453 26.06 -9.80 -9.54
N TYR A 454 25.60 -9.87 -10.78
CA TYR A 454 25.59 -11.07 -11.61
C TYR A 454 26.63 -10.93 -12.71
N LEU A 455 27.79 -11.56 -12.49
CA LEU A 455 28.96 -11.41 -13.35
C LEU A 455 28.96 -12.43 -14.51
N ALA A 456 29.81 -12.17 -15.49
CA ALA A 456 30.04 -13.10 -16.61
C ALA A 456 30.41 -14.51 -16.09
N GLY A 457 29.89 -15.54 -16.76
CA GLY A 457 30.06 -16.93 -16.33
C GLY A 457 29.18 -17.35 -15.17
N GLY A 458 28.18 -16.53 -14.80
CA GLY A 458 27.16 -16.85 -13.79
C GLY A 458 27.69 -16.83 -12.36
N VAL A 459 28.66 -15.96 -12.09
CA VAL A 459 29.30 -15.80 -10.77
C VAL A 459 28.61 -14.67 -10.00
N LEU A 460 28.34 -14.90 -8.72
CA LEU A 460 27.77 -13.87 -7.83
C LEU A 460 28.88 -12.99 -7.24
N GLY A 461 28.70 -11.68 -7.34
CA GLY A 461 29.49 -10.69 -6.63
C GLY A 461 29.03 -10.50 -5.18
N GLU A 462 29.11 -9.27 -4.69
CA GLU A 462 28.70 -8.94 -3.31
C GLU A 462 27.18 -9.08 -3.13
N ILE A 463 26.77 -9.84 -2.11
CA ILE A 463 25.37 -10.02 -1.74
C ILE A 463 25.01 -8.96 -0.70
N SER A 464 23.95 -8.20 -0.95
CA SER A 464 23.41 -7.20 -0.03
C SER A 464 21.90 -7.37 0.16
N LEU A 465 21.40 -6.95 1.32
CA LEU A 465 19.96 -6.88 1.56
C LEU A 465 19.34 -5.82 0.63
N PHE A 466 18.31 -6.22 -0.10
CA PHE A 466 17.51 -5.30 -0.91
C PHE A 466 16.31 -4.79 -0.10
N ALA A 467 15.55 -5.69 0.50
CA ALA A 467 14.41 -5.36 1.36
C ALA A 467 14.14 -6.44 2.39
N GLU A 468 13.66 -6.05 3.58
CA GLU A 468 13.10 -6.97 4.58
C GLU A 468 11.58 -6.84 4.55
N THR A 469 10.86 -7.97 4.56
CA THR A 469 9.40 -7.98 4.50
C THR A 469 8.77 -8.02 5.90
N PRO A 470 7.64 -7.33 6.14
CA PRO A 470 7.04 -7.25 7.47
C PRO A 470 6.63 -8.63 8.02
N ALA A 471 6.94 -8.88 9.29
CA ALA A 471 6.72 -10.19 9.91
C ALA A 471 5.24 -10.55 10.10
N GLU A 472 4.39 -9.53 10.27
CA GLU A 472 2.94 -9.63 10.40
C GLU A 472 2.24 -9.97 9.07
N LEU A 473 2.96 -9.80 7.94
CA LEU A 473 2.46 -10.10 6.61
C LEU A 473 2.99 -11.44 6.09
N GLY A 474 3.36 -12.38 6.97
CA GLY A 474 3.77 -13.72 6.56
C GLY A 474 5.23 -13.79 6.11
N ARG A 475 5.51 -14.56 5.04
CA ARG A 475 6.87 -14.77 4.52
C ARG A 475 6.93 -14.49 3.03
N PRO A 476 8.01 -13.85 2.54
CA PRO A 476 8.20 -13.62 1.12
C PRO A 476 8.44 -14.95 0.42
N ASP A 477 7.90 -15.10 -0.77
CA ASP A 477 7.95 -16.34 -1.54
C ASP A 477 8.42 -16.02 -2.97
N GLY A 478 7.72 -16.42 -4.03
CA GLY A 478 8.07 -16.09 -5.41
C GLY A 478 7.98 -14.59 -5.75
N ILE A 479 8.85 -14.15 -6.68
CA ILE A 479 8.99 -12.74 -7.09
C ILE A 479 8.92 -12.54 -8.61
N ALA A 480 8.54 -11.34 -9.04
CA ALA A 480 8.62 -10.88 -10.42
C ALA A 480 9.11 -9.42 -10.50
N LEU A 481 9.86 -9.07 -11.55
CA LEU A 481 10.31 -7.69 -11.79
C LEU A 481 9.43 -6.96 -12.80
N ASP A 482 9.25 -5.67 -12.57
CA ASP A 482 8.63 -4.75 -13.52
C ASP A 482 9.67 -3.87 -14.26
N LYS A 483 9.21 -3.18 -15.32
CA LYS A 483 10.06 -2.34 -16.18
C LYS A 483 10.67 -1.11 -15.48
N GLU A 484 10.22 -0.75 -14.28
CA GLU A 484 10.82 0.33 -13.49
C GLU A 484 11.92 -0.17 -12.52
N GLY A 485 12.15 -1.48 -12.49
CA GLY A 485 13.02 -2.15 -11.53
C GLY A 485 12.34 -2.42 -10.19
N GLY A 486 11.01 -2.33 -10.12
CA GLY A 486 10.24 -2.74 -8.95
C GLY A 486 10.12 -4.26 -8.86
N ILE A 487 10.06 -4.77 -7.62
CA ILE A 487 9.93 -6.20 -7.31
C ILE A 487 8.57 -6.46 -6.68
N TRP A 488 7.77 -7.26 -7.35
CA TRP A 488 6.56 -7.87 -6.80
C TRP A 488 6.93 -9.14 -6.06
N VAL A 489 6.43 -9.31 -4.84
CA VAL A 489 6.69 -10.50 -4.00
C VAL A 489 5.40 -11.01 -3.38
N CYS A 490 5.14 -12.31 -3.54
CA CYS A 490 4.05 -12.99 -2.86
C CYS A 490 4.36 -13.18 -1.37
N GLN A 491 3.33 -13.06 -0.52
CA GLN A 491 3.47 -13.25 0.91
C GLN A 491 2.69 -14.49 1.39
N PHE A 492 3.40 -15.59 1.60
CA PHE A 492 2.83 -16.84 2.11
C PHE A 492 2.34 -16.67 3.55
N ASN A 493 1.08 -17.03 3.83
CA ASN A 493 0.33 -16.71 5.06
C ASN A 493 0.09 -15.21 5.30
N GLY A 494 0.38 -14.35 4.33
CA GLY A 494 0.22 -12.89 4.42
C GLY A 494 -1.04 -12.35 3.76
N SER A 495 -1.77 -13.17 3.00
CA SER A 495 -2.93 -12.74 2.19
C SER A 495 -2.64 -11.51 1.32
N CYS A 496 -1.43 -11.35 0.79
CA CYS A 496 -1.10 -10.21 -0.05
C CYS A 496 0.09 -10.45 -1.00
N LEU A 497 0.23 -9.54 -1.96
CA LEU A 497 1.48 -9.24 -2.64
C LEU A 497 1.98 -7.88 -2.16
N LEU A 498 3.30 -7.72 -2.09
CA LEU A 498 3.96 -6.44 -1.87
C LEU A 498 4.74 -6.06 -3.12
N ARG A 499 4.83 -4.76 -3.41
CA ARG A 499 5.76 -4.22 -4.40
C ARG A 499 6.80 -3.36 -3.70
N TYR A 500 8.07 -3.63 -3.94
CA TYR A 500 9.17 -2.76 -3.55
C TYR A 500 9.67 -2.00 -4.78
N ASP A 501 9.92 -0.70 -4.65
CA ASP A 501 10.56 0.09 -5.71
C ASP A 501 12.01 -0.37 -5.94
N ARG A 502 12.67 0.16 -6.98
CA ARG A 502 14.08 -0.16 -7.31
C ARG A 502 15.10 0.14 -6.21
N HIS A 503 14.70 0.85 -5.15
CA HIS A 503 15.53 1.21 -4.01
C HIS A 503 15.25 0.33 -2.78
N GLY A 504 14.29 -0.60 -2.87
CA GLY A 504 13.91 -1.49 -1.79
C GLY A 504 12.86 -0.90 -0.84
N HIS A 505 12.17 0.19 -1.23
CA HIS A 505 11.09 0.76 -0.42
C HIS A 505 9.73 0.17 -0.82
N LEU A 506 8.92 -0.20 0.17
CA LEU A 506 7.56 -0.67 -0.07
C LEU A 506 6.74 0.43 -0.75
N SER A 507 6.30 0.19 -2.00
CA SER A 507 5.51 1.13 -2.79
C SER A 507 4.02 0.77 -2.82
N ASP A 508 3.70 -0.53 -2.87
CA ASP A 508 2.33 -1.01 -3.02
C ASP A 508 2.06 -2.30 -2.22
N GLN A 509 0.79 -2.51 -1.90
CA GLN A 509 0.28 -3.74 -1.32
C GLN A 509 -1.04 -4.13 -2.01
N VAL A 510 -1.13 -5.38 -2.43
CA VAL A 510 -2.33 -5.98 -3.03
C VAL A 510 -2.88 -7.04 -2.11
N VAL A 511 -4.09 -6.83 -1.60
CA VAL A 511 -4.75 -7.82 -0.74
C VAL A 511 -5.29 -8.97 -1.59
N MET A 512 -4.90 -10.19 -1.24
CA MET A 512 -5.37 -11.42 -1.87
C MET A 512 -6.57 -12.02 -1.10
N PRO A 513 -7.55 -12.61 -1.80
CA PRO A 513 -8.70 -13.25 -1.17
C PRO A 513 -8.38 -14.63 -0.57
N VAL A 514 -7.12 -15.04 -0.58
CA VAL A 514 -6.64 -16.33 -0.07
C VAL A 514 -5.37 -16.12 0.76
N PRO A 515 -5.12 -16.98 1.77
CA PRO A 515 -4.05 -16.73 2.74
C PRO A 515 -2.64 -16.97 2.20
N ARG A 516 -2.50 -17.76 1.13
CA ARG A 516 -1.21 -18.30 0.66
C ARG A 516 -1.01 -18.04 -0.83
N PRO A 517 -0.86 -16.78 -1.27
CA PRO A 517 -0.18 -16.52 -2.54
C PRO A 517 1.28 -17.03 -2.42
N THR A 518 1.76 -17.68 -3.47
CA THR A 518 3.04 -18.42 -3.46
C THR A 518 4.04 -17.82 -4.43
N SER A 519 3.67 -17.56 -5.68
CA SER A 519 4.57 -17.00 -6.66
C SER A 519 3.83 -16.20 -7.72
N CYS A 520 4.57 -15.41 -8.50
CA CYS A 520 3.99 -14.56 -9.54
C CYS A 520 4.88 -14.40 -10.77
N CYS A 521 4.24 -14.15 -11.91
CA CYS A 521 4.91 -13.93 -13.19
C CYS A 521 4.09 -13.02 -14.09
N PHE A 522 4.77 -12.08 -14.75
CA PHE A 522 4.14 -11.24 -15.76
C PHE A 522 3.91 -12.02 -17.06
N GLY A 523 2.73 -11.84 -17.63
CA GLY A 523 2.31 -12.40 -18.89
C GLY A 523 1.30 -11.50 -19.61
N GLY A 524 0.63 -12.06 -20.60
CA GLY A 524 -0.13 -11.29 -21.59
C GLY A 524 0.77 -10.74 -22.71
N PRO A 525 0.17 -10.28 -23.83
CA PRO A 525 0.94 -9.80 -25.00
C PRO A 525 1.92 -8.66 -24.68
N GLU A 526 1.53 -7.77 -23.77
CA GLU A 526 2.34 -6.59 -23.39
C GLU A 526 3.06 -6.76 -22.04
N LEU A 527 3.01 -7.96 -21.45
CA LEU A 527 3.48 -8.26 -20.09
C LEU A 527 2.80 -7.39 -19.01
N ASP A 528 1.54 -7.01 -19.22
CA ASP A 528 0.76 -6.13 -18.33
C ASP A 528 -0.13 -6.90 -17.34
N THR A 529 -0.09 -8.22 -17.38
CA THR A 529 -0.88 -9.09 -16.50
C THR A 529 0.05 -9.85 -15.56
N LEU A 530 -0.07 -9.64 -14.25
CA LEU A 530 0.68 -10.39 -13.25
C LEU A 530 -0.17 -11.58 -12.78
N TYR A 531 0.21 -12.79 -13.20
CA TYR A 531 -0.39 -14.03 -12.72
C TYR A 531 0.16 -14.42 -11.34
N ILE A 532 -0.69 -14.98 -10.49
CA ILE A 532 -0.38 -15.35 -9.10
C ILE A 532 -0.83 -16.78 -8.82
N THR A 533 0.11 -17.66 -8.47
CA THR A 533 -0.18 -18.99 -7.94
C THR A 533 -0.49 -18.92 -6.45
N THR A 534 -1.27 -19.89 -5.95
CA THR A 534 -1.64 -19.95 -4.53
C THR A 534 -1.63 -21.41 -4.04
N ALA A 535 -1.71 -21.61 -2.72
CA ALA A 535 -1.59 -22.93 -2.11
C ALA A 535 -2.69 -23.28 -1.10
N ARG A 536 -2.96 -24.59 -1.02
CA ARG A 536 -3.72 -25.28 0.04
C ARG A 536 -2.80 -25.96 1.05
N PHE A 537 -1.53 -26.14 0.70
CA PHE A 537 -0.52 -26.91 1.41
C PHE A 537 -0.46 -26.51 2.88
N GLY A 538 -0.74 -27.46 3.77
CA GLY A 538 -0.74 -27.27 5.22
C GLY A 538 -1.95 -26.51 5.77
N MET A 539 -3.05 -26.35 5.01
CA MET A 539 -4.29 -25.76 5.51
C MET A 539 -5.11 -26.82 6.24
N THR A 540 -5.76 -26.42 7.34
CA THR A 540 -6.69 -27.31 8.04
C THR A 540 -8.01 -27.43 7.28
N PRO A 541 -8.81 -28.49 7.52
CA PRO A 541 -10.14 -28.60 6.93
C PRO A 541 -11.04 -27.37 7.19
N ALA A 542 -10.94 -26.74 8.37
CA ALA A 542 -11.67 -25.52 8.68
C ALA A 542 -11.20 -24.33 7.80
N GLN A 543 -9.89 -24.13 7.67
CA GLN A 543 -9.36 -23.08 6.79
C GLN A 543 -9.74 -23.29 5.32
N LEU A 544 -9.83 -24.54 4.86
CA LEU A 544 -10.27 -24.84 3.50
C LEU A 544 -11.76 -24.59 3.27
N LEU A 545 -12.58 -24.55 4.34
CA LEU A 545 -13.97 -24.11 4.27
C LEU A 545 -14.06 -22.58 4.22
N ASP A 546 -13.22 -21.88 5.00
CA ASP A 546 -13.18 -20.41 5.04
C ASP A 546 -12.58 -19.82 3.74
N TYR A 547 -11.62 -20.53 3.14
CA TYR A 547 -10.95 -20.14 1.90
C TYR A 547 -11.09 -21.26 0.84
N PRO A 548 -12.29 -21.46 0.27
CA PRO A 548 -12.57 -22.56 -0.66
C PRO A 548 -11.74 -22.48 -1.95
N ASP A 549 -11.25 -21.29 -2.25
CA ASP A 549 -10.52 -20.90 -3.45
C ASP A 549 -8.98 -20.88 -3.25
N ALA A 550 -8.50 -21.29 -2.07
CA ALA A 550 -7.08 -21.52 -1.88
C ALA A 550 -6.59 -22.64 -2.83
N GLY A 551 -5.42 -22.43 -3.43
CA GLY A 551 -4.86 -23.29 -4.47
C GLY A 551 -5.30 -22.93 -5.89
N ASP A 552 -6.18 -21.93 -6.07
CA ASP A 552 -6.59 -21.44 -7.39
C ASP A 552 -5.59 -20.41 -7.95
N LEU A 553 -5.65 -20.17 -9.26
CA LEU A 553 -4.79 -19.23 -9.97
C LEU A 553 -5.49 -17.87 -10.09
N TYR A 554 -4.77 -16.79 -9.82
CA TYR A 554 -5.26 -15.41 -9.88
C TYR A 554 -4.45 -14.56 -10.85
N MET A 555 -4.96 -13.37 -11.19
CA MET A 555 -4.21 -12.32 -11.87
C MET A 555 -4.55 -10.94 -11.32
N ILE A 556 -3.64 -9.99 -11.49
CA ILE A 556 -3.91 -8.54 -11.42
C ILE A 556 -3.35 -7.86 -12.67
N ARG A 557 -3.70 -6.59 -12.89
CA ARG A 557 -3.10 -5.73 -13.92
C ARG A 557 -2.36 -4.56 -13.28
N PRO A 558 -1.04 -4.70 -13.05
CA PRO A 558 -0.20 -3.62 -12.55
C PRO A 558 -0.16 -2.42 -13.49
N GLU A 559 0.08 -1.23 -12.96
CA GLU A 559 0.30 -0.03 -13.78
C GLU A 559 1.59 -0.13 -14.61
N VAL A 560 2.59 -0.83 -14.08
CA VAL A 560 3.89 -1.05 -14.71
C VAL A 560 3.96 -2.48 -15.22
N ALA A 561 4.14 -2.63 -16.52
CA ALA A 561 4.34 -3.93 -17.15
C ALA A 561 5.63 -4.62 -16.67
N GLY A 562 5.64 -5.94 -16.77
CA GLY A 562 6.75 -6.81 -16.40
C GLY A 562 7.91 -6.83 -17.37
N ILE A 563 8.94 -7.57 -16.95
CA ILE A 563 10.02 -8.05 -17.83
C ILE A 563 9.82 -9.53 -18.16
N ALA A 564 10.22 -9.92 -19.37
CA ALA A 564 10.20 -11.31 -19.78
C ALA A 564 11.24 -12.12 -18.97
N ARG A 565 10.90 -13.37 -18.63
CA ARG A 565 11.87 -14.32 -18.08
C ARG A 565 12.86 -14.73 -19.16
N HIS A 566 14.12 -14.93 -18.79
CA HIS A 566 15.08 -15.57 -19.69
C HIS A 566 14.74 -17.04 -19.90
N PRO A 567 14.95 -17.60 -21.09
CA PRO A 567 14.83 -19.02 -21.33
C PRO A 567 16.13 -19.76 -20.96
N PHE A 568 16.01 -21.05 -20.64
CA PHE A 568 17.15 -21.97 -20.64
C PHE A 568 17.62 -22.20 -22.08
N LYS A 569 18.92 -22.20 -22.29
CA LYS A 569 19.51 -22.47 -23.60
C LYS A 569 19.82 -23.96 -23.71
N GLU A 570 19.04 -24.64 -24.54
CA GLU A 570 19.09 -26.09 -24.79
C GLU A 570 20.20 -26.50 -25.77
#